data_AF-A0A3D5M6D4-F1
#
_entry.id   AF-A0A3D5M6D4-F1
#
_cell.length_a   1.000
_cell.length_b   1.000
_cell.length_c   1.000
_cell.angle_alpha   90.00
_cell.angle_beta   90.00
_cell.angle_gamma   90.00
#
_symmetry.space_group_name_H-M   'P 1'
#
loop_
_entity.id
_entity.type
_entity.pdbx_description
1 polymer ?
#
loop_
_entity_poly.entity_id
_entity_poly.type
_entity_poly.pdbx_seq_one_letter_code
_entity_poly.pdbx_strand_id
1 'polypeptide(L)'
;MGTPQLKDSSDPLAVQSKPSRETYQKVLKNDELLGYVGEVQLTTKSGGTQTSSVIFKVYDTTFNFLGTYNELGRTHRFDKNSKTFLGNYEPEDSFRQIMEVDGMLRFEDGIE
;
A
#
# COMPACT_ATOMS: atom_id res chain seq x y z
N MET A 1 -32.04 35.25 -30.69
CA MET A 1 -31.21 35.87 -29.63
C MET A 1 -30.19 34.83 -29.18
N GLY A 2 -28.93 35.23 -29.10
CA GLY A 2 -27.77 34.33 -29.01
C GLY A 2 -27.52 33.69 -27.64
N THR A 3 -26.69 32.65 -27.66
CA THR A 3 -26.09 31.98 -26.50
C THR A 3 -25.15 32.89 -25.72
N PRO A 4 -24.95 32.58 -24.42
CA PRO A 4 -23.63 32.59 -23.84
C PRO A 4 -23.13 31.16 -23.57
N GLN A 5 -21.91 30.91 -24.03
CA GLN A 5 -21.01 29.81 -23.65
C GLN A 5 -20.41 30.10 -22.26
N LEU A 6 -19.87 29.06 -21.59
CA LEU A 6 -18.76 29.00 -20.62
C LEU A 6 -19.08 27.91 -19.57
N LYS A 7 -18.20 27.03 -19.10
CA LYS A 7 -16.92 26.46 -19.52
C LYS A 7 -16.66 25.32 -18.53
N ASP A 8 -15.99 24.27 -18.98
CA ASP A 8 -15.15 23.32 -18.25
C ASP A 8 -15.41 23.06 -16.75
N SER A 9 -15.69 21.80 -16.44
CA SER A 9 -14.96 21.10 -15.37
C SER A 9 -14.83 19.64 -15.76
N SER A 10 -13.95 19.38 -16.73
CA SER A 10 -13.21 18.12 -16.73
C SER A 10 -12.48 18.10 -15.39
N ASP A 11 -12.95 17.28 -14.44
CA ASP A 11 -12.35 17.18 -13.11
C ASP A 11 -10.85 16.83 -13.27
N PRO A 12 -9.91 17.77 -13.02
CA PRO A 12 -8.50 17.59 -13.39
C PRO A 12 -7.75 16.63 -12.47
N LEU A 13 -8.44 16.02 -11.49
CA LEU A 13 -7.83 15.27 -10.41
C LEU A 13 -8.34 13.83 -10.32
N ALA A 14 -8.94 13.30 -11.39
CA ALA A 14 -9.09 11.86 -11.53
C ALA A 14 -7.70 11.21 -11.65
N VAL A 15 -7.04 11.02 -10.51
CA VAL A 15 -5.81 10.25 -10.35
C VAL A 15 -6.15 8.81 -10.72
N GLN A 16 -6.10 8.50 -12.01
CA GLN A 16 -6.09 7.13 -12.51
C GLN A 16 -4.74 6.52 -12.14
N SER A 17 -4.62 6.12 -10.89
CA SER A 17 -3.58 5.17 -10.50
C SER A 17 -4.03 3.79 -10.97
N LYS A 18 -3.35 3.25 -11.98
CA LYS A 18 -3.45 1.82 -12.28
C LYS A 18 -2.42 1.14 -11.37
N PRO A 19 -2.84 0.32 -10.38
CA PRO A 19 -1.88 -0.50 -9.67
C PRO A 19 -1.21 -1.44 -10.67
N SER A 20 0.11 -1.57 -10.56
CA SER A 20 0.86 -2.63 -11.26
C SER A 20 0.43 -4.01 -10.73
N ARG A 21 0.86 -5.09 -11.42
CA ARG A 21 0.70 -6.47 -10.93
C ARG A 21 1.32 -6.57 -9.54
N GLU A 22 0.54 -7.04 -8.57
CA GLU A 22 0.99 -7.17 -7.18
C GLU A 22 1.81 -8.46 -7.03
N THR A 23 3.05 -8.34 -6.57
CA THR A 23 3.92 -9.47 -6.23
C THR A 23 3.88 -9.72 -4.73
N TYR A 24 3.94 -10.98 -4.29
CA TYR A 24 3.78 -11.33 -2.88
C TYR A 24 5.01 -12.01 -2.30
N GLN A 25 5.45 -11.51 -1.15
CA GLN A 25 6.43 -12.15 -0.29
C GLN A 25 5.72 -12.82 0.90
N LYS A 26 6.14 -14.03 1.25
CA LYS A 26 5.76 -14.72 2.48
C LYS A 26 6.57 -14.15 3.64
N VAL A 27 5.93 -13.96 4.77
CA VAL A 27 6.63 -13.57 6.00
C VAL A 27 6.52 -14.70 7.01
N LEU A 28 7.66 -15.20 7.46
CA LEU A 28 7.77 -16.29 8.41
C LEU A 28 8.36 -15.81 9.73
N LYS A 29 7.93 -16.45 10.82
CA LYS A 29 8.52 -16.31 12.16
C LYS A 29 8.77 -17.71 12.70
N ASN A 30 10.01 -18.04 13.05
CA ASN A 30 10.39 -19.39 13.49
C ASN A 30 9.90 -20.50 12.54
N ASP A 31 10.04 -20.29 11.23
CA ASP A 31 9.56 -21.18 10.15
C ASP A 31 8.02 -21.35 10.07
N GLU A 32 7.24 -20.63 10.86
CA GLU A 32 5.78 -20.56 10.75
C GLU A 32 5.37 -19.39 9.86
N LEU A 33 4.47 -19.64 8.90
CA LEU A 33 3.90 -18.59 8.05
C LEU A 33 3.04 -17.65 8.90
N LEU A 34 3.38 -16.37 8.88
CA LEU A 34 2.68 -15.34 9.64
C LEU A 34 1.76 -14.49 8.77
N GLY A 35 2.12 -14.27 7.51
CA GLY A 35 1.34 -13.48 6.58
C GLY A 35 2.06 -13.21 5.28
N TYR A 36 1.59 -12.21 4.54
CA TYR A 36 2.14 -11.82 3.26
C TYR A 36 2.35 -10.32 3.15
N VAL A 37 3.34 -9.92 2.36
CA VAL A 37 3.51 -8.54 1.91
C VAL A 37 3.33 -8.51 0.40
N GLY A 38 2.34 -7.74 -0.05
CA GLY A 38 2.14 -7.42 -1.46
C GLY A 38 2.81 -6.10 -1.83
N GLU A 39 3.61 -6.09 -2.90
CA GLU A 39 4.20 -4.87 -3.44
C GLU A 39 3.35 -4.31 -4.59
N VAL A 40 2.96 -3.05 -4.50
CA VAL A 40 2.22 -2.36 -5.55
C VAL A 40 2.90 -1.06 -5.92
N GLN A 41 3.33 -0.94 -7.17
CA GLN A 41 3.76 0.33 -7.72
C GLN A 41 2.53 1.16 -8.13
N LEU A 42 2.37 2.31 -7.50
CA LEU A 42 1.37 3.32 -7.83
C LEU A 42 1.99 4.38 -8.71
N THR A 43 1.46 4.53 -9.92
CA THR A 43 1.80 5.65 -10.78
C THR A 43 0.70 6.71 -10.68
N THR A 44 1.06 7.91 -10.22
CA THR A 44 0.18 9.08 -10.21
C THR A 44 0.62 10.06 -11.29
N LYS A 45 -0.34 10.56 -12.08
CA LYS A 45 -0.10 11.65 -13.04
C LYS A 45 -0.84 12.88 -12.55
N SER A 46 -0.12 13.97 -12.31
CA SER A 46 -0.69 15.26 -11.92
C SER A 46 0.03 16.38 -12.67
N GLY A 47 -0.72 17.21 -13.40
CA GLY A 47 -0.19 18.40 -14.08
C GLY A 47 0.91 18.13 -15.13
N GLY A 48 0.96 16.93 -15.72
CA GLY A 48 2.00 16.53 -16.67
C GLY A 48 3.22 15.83 -16.06
N THR A 49 3.32 15.82 -14.73
CA THR A 49 4.35 15.06 -14.00
C THR A 49 3.83 13.68 -13.63
N GLN A 50 4.64 12.66 -13.88
CA GLN A 50 4.38 11.29 -13.46
C GLN A 50 5.24 10.97 -12.24
N THR A 51 4.59 10.65 -11.13
CA THR A 51 5.25 10.21 -9.89
C THR A 51 4.90 8.75 -9.64
N SER A 52 5.93 7.90 -9.59
CA SER A 52 5.79 6.51 -9.16
C SER A 52 6.12 6.42 -7.67
N SER A 53 5.35 5.64 -6.93
CA SER A 53 5.61 5.33 -5.52
C SER A 53 5.32 3.85 -5.27
N VAL A 54 6.13 3.19 -4.47
CA VAL A 54 5.85 1.81 -4.05
C VAL A 54 5.08 1.83 -2.73
N ILE A 55 3.98 1.08 -2.70
CA ILE A 55 3.22 0.79 -1.50
C ILE A 55 3.29 -0.71 -1.23
N PHE A 56 3.66 -1.05 -0.01
CA PHE A 56 3.62 -2.40 0.50
C PHE A 56 2.32 -2.59 1.29
N LYS A 57 1.58 -3.64 0.98
CA LYS A 57 0.34 -4.02 1.66
C LYS A 57 0.60 -5.26 2.50
N VAL A 58 0.11 -5.26 3.73
CA VAL A 58 0.26 -6.39 4.65
C VAL A 58 -1.04 -7.17 4.72
N TYR A 59 -0.92 -8.49 4.65
CA TYR A 59 -2.03 -9.42 4.71
C TYR A 59 -1.79 -10.51 5.74
N ASP A 60 -2.86 -11.00 6.37
CA ASP A 60 -2.81 -12.22 7.18
C ASP A 60 -2.68 -13.49 6.32
N THR A 61 -2.58 -14.65 6.96
CA THR A 61 -2.46 -15.96 6.30
C THR A 61 -3.67 -16.34 5.44
N THR A 62 -4.81 -15.67 5.61
CA THR A 62 -6.04 -15.83 4.83
C THR A 62 -6.24 -14.75 3.76
N PHE A 63 -5.21 -13.94 3.51
CA PHE A 63 -5.23 -12.79 2.58
C PHE A 63 -6.19 -11.66 2.97
N ASN A 64 -6.55 -11.52 4.25
CA ASN A 64 -7.23 -10.29 4.69
C ASN A 64 -6.22 -9.16 4.76
N PHE A 65 -6.59 -8.02 4.18
CA PHE A 65 -5.77 -6.80 4.20
C PHE A 65 -5.78 -6.15 5.58
N LEU A 66 -4.59 -5.88 6.12
CA LEU A 66 -4.41 -5.36 7.48
C LEU A 66 -3.74 -3.98 7.54
N GLY A 67 -2.95 -3.62 6.53
CA GLY A 67 -2.05 -2.49 6.66
C GLY A 67 -1.32 -2.08 5.40
N THR A 68 -0.75 -0.89 5.42
CA THR A 68 0.18 -0.42 4.39
C THR A 68 1.38 0.27 4.97
N TYR A 69 2.51 0.15 4.31
CA TYR A 69 3.64 1.06 4.46
C TYR A 69 4.23 1.41 3.09
N ASN A 70 5.15 2.37 3.04
CA ASN A 70 5.82 2.78 1.81
C ASN A 70 7.34 2.79 2.00
N GLU A 71 8.08 3.16 0.96
CA GLU A 71 9.55 3.24 0.97
C GLU A 71 10.12 4.21 2.02
N LEU A 72 9.29 5.13 2.55
CA LEU A 72 9.66 6.04 3.63
C LEU A 72 9.25 5.53 5.02
N GLY A 73 8.76 4.29 5.10
CA GLY A 73 8.33 3.66 6.35
C GLY A 73 6.98 4.10 6.87
N ARG A 74 6.23 4.91 6.11
CA ARG A 74 4.98 5.54 6.59
C ARG A 74 3.88 4.50 6.77
N THR A 75 3.72 4.04 7.99
CA THR A 75 2.95 2.85 8.34
C THR A 75 1.53 3.18 8.80
N HIS A 76 0.55 2.45 8.25
CA HIS A 76 -0.84 2.54 8.65
C HIS A 76 -1.42 1.15 8.86
N ARG A 77 -2.23 1.00 9.92
CA ARG A 77 -3.08 -0.16 10.13
C ARG A 77 -4.51 0.15 9.73
N PHE A 78 -5.18 -0.84 9.15
CA PHE A 78 -6.58 -0.77 8.77
C PHE A 78 -7.35 -1.78 9.61
N ASP A 79 -8.26 -1.27 10.43
CA ASP A 79 -9.29 -2.09 11.06
C ASP A 79 -10.60 -1.89 10.28
N LYS A 80 -11.64 -2.69 10.60
CA LYS A 80 -12.92 -2.76 9.85
C LYS A 80 -13.50 -1.40 9.43
N ASN A 81 -13.32 -0.36 10.25
CA ASN A 81 -13.87 0.97 10.00
C ASN A 81 -12.85 2.12 10.21
N SER A 82 -11.57 1.82 10.44
CA SER A 82 -10.58 2.83 10.82
C SER A 82 -9.25 2.63 10.10
N LYS A 83 -8.62 3.77 9.79
CA LYS A 83 -7.23 3.83 9.34
C LYS A 83 -6.43 4.56 10.41
N THR A 84 -5.48 3.87 11.01
CA THR A 84 -4.64 4.40 12.10
C THR A 84 -3.22 4.58 11.58
N PHE A 85 -2.67 5.78 11.70
CA PHE A 85 -1.25 6.03 11.44
C PHE A 85 -0.43 5.58 12.65
N LEU A 86 0.52 4.67 12.43
CA LEU A 86 1.34 4.11 13.51
C LEU A 86 2.66 4.87 13.68
N GLY A 87 3.20 5.42 12.60
CA GLY A 87 4.50 6.08 12.60
C GLY A 87 5.29 5.82 11.32
N ASN A 88 6.58 6.15 11.36
CA ASN A 88 7.53 5.81 10.31
C ASN A 88 8.49 4.75 10.85
N TYR A 89 8.56 3.61 10.17
CA TYR A 89 9.34 2.44 10.60
C TYR A 89 10.10 1.85 9.41
N GLU A 90 11.18 1.11 9.66
CA GLU A 90 11.78 0.28 8.62
C GLU A 90 10.75 -0.73 8.08
N PRO A 91 10.91 -1.25 6.85
CA PRO A 91 9.93 -2.17 6.24
C PRO A 91 9.54 -3.36 7.11
N GLU A 92 10.53 -4.02 7.73
CA GLU A 92 10.31 -5.16 8.62
C GLU A 92 9.55 -4.75 9.90
N ASP A 93 9.90 -3.61 10.48
CA ASP A 93 9.21 -3.06 11.65
C ASP A 93 7.79 -2.62 11.30
N SER A 94 7.57 -2.07 10.11
CA SER A 94 6.24 -1.71 9.62
C SER A 94 5.31 -2.93 9.62
N PHE A 95 5.81 -4.08 9.15
CA PHE A 95 5.07 -5.34 9.19
C PHE A 95 4.79 -5.77 10.64
N ARG A 96 5.78 -5.72 11.53
CA ARG A 96 5.60 -6.02 12.97
C ARG A 96 4.51 -5.17 13.62
N GLN A 97 4.54 -3.85 13.37
CA GLN A 97 3.57 -2.91 13.94
C GLN A 97 2.14 -3.16 13.40
N ILE A 98 2.01 -3.54 12.13
CA ILE A 98 0.69 -3.86 11.54
C ILE A 98 0.14 -5.18 12.09
N MET A 99 0.99 -6.21 12.17
CA MET A 99 0.61 -7.56 12.64
C MET A 99 0.56 -7.69 14.17
N GLU A 100 1.00 -6.66 14.90
CA GLU A 100 1.16 -6.67 16.36
C GLU A 100 2.03 -7.85 16.85
N VAL A 101 3.16 -8.09 16.16
CA VAL A 101 4.11 -9.16 16.50
C VAL A 101 5.49 -8.64 16.81
N ASP A 102 6.19 -9.37 17.69
CA ASP A 102 7.61 -9.17 17.97
C ASP A 102 8.47 -10.32 17.42
N GLY A 103 9.78 -10.09 17.34
CA GLY A 103 10.78 -11.11 17.01
C GLY A 103 11.33 -11.02 15.58
N MET A 104 12.31 -11.87 15.28
CA MET A 104 12.94 -11.91 13.95
C MET A 104 12.00 -12.48 12.91
N LEU A 105 11.88 -11.78 11.78
CA LEU A 105 11.05 -12.17 10.66
C LEU A 105 11.95 -12.57 9.48
N ARG A 106 11.45 -13.48 8.65
CA ARG A 106 12.08 -13.85 7.38
C ARG A 106 11.11 -13.57 6.25
N PHE A 107 11.53 -12.77 5.27
CA PHE A 107 10.78 -12.46 4.07
C PHE A 107 11.30 -13.35 2.94
N GLU A 108 10.40 -14.11 2.33
CA GLU A 108 10.72 -15.03 1.24
C GLU A 108 9.85 -14.69 0.03
N ASP A 109 10.46 -14.61 -1.15
CA ASP A 109 9.72 -14.45 -2.40
C ASP A 109 8.76 -15.63 -2.57
N GLY A 110 7.46 -15.32 -2.60
CA GLY A 110 6.44 -16.31 -2.25
C GLY A 110 5.56 -16.73 -3.41
N ILE A 111 5.06 -15.76 -4.19
CA ILE A 111 3.93 -15.96 -5.11
C ILE A 111 3.83 -14.82 -6.13
N GLU A 112 3.68 -15.14 -7.42
CA GLU A 112 3.39 -14.21 -8.54
C GLU A 112 1.93 -14.29 -9.04
#